data_AF-A0AAJ6P837-F1
#
_entry.id   AF-A0AAJ6P837-F1
#
_cell.length_a   1.000
_cell.length_b   1.000
_cell.length_c   1.000
_cell.angle_alpha   90.00
_cell.angle_beta   90.00
_cell.angle_gamma   90.00
#
_symmetry.space_group_name_H-M   'P 1'
#
loop_
_entity.id
_entity.type
_entity.pdbx_description
1 polymer ?
#
loop_
_entity_poly.entity_id
_entity_poly.type
_entity_poly.pdbx_seq_one_letter_code
_entity_poly.pdbx_strand_id
1 'polypeptide(L)' 'MTTLNQVLESALLLPYEQQEMLIEILQNRHHESRRAEMATDAQQTLADFRTGKFQHQSAEDVITVLRQSLDE' A
#
# COMPACT_ATOMS: atom_id res chain seq x y z
N MET A 1 -22.31 11.16 5.87
CA MET A 1 -20.95 11.04 5.33
C MET A 1 -20.22 12.32 5.65
N THR A 2 -19.02 12.23 6.23
CA THR A 2 -18.18 13.40 6.49
C THR A 2 -17.38 13.70 5.23
N THR A 3 -17.35 14.96 4.80
CA THR A 3 -16.54 15.37 3.63
C THR A 3 -15.10 15.69 4.06
N LEU A 4 -14.15 15.63 3.11
CA LEU A 4 -12.76 16.01 3.38
C LEU A 4 -12.67 17.44 3.95
N ASN A 5 -13.42 18.38 3.39
CA ASN A 5 -13.45 19.76 3.87
C ASN A 5 -13.94 19.85 5.33
N GLN A 6 -14.99 19.12 5.70
CA GLN A 6 -15.47 19.11 7.10
C GLN A 6 -14.43 18.56 8.07
N VAL A 7 -13.65 17.55 7.66
CA VAL A 7 -12.56 17.00 8.49
C VAL A 7 -11.43 18.01 8.63
N LEU A 8 -11.05 18.70 7.54
CA LEU A 8 -10.00 19.73 7.56
C LEU A 8 -10.41 20.91 8.45
N GLU A 9 -11.62 21.42 8.29
CA GLU A 9 -12.15 22.50 9.14
C GLU A 9 -12.14 22.10 10.62
N SER A 10 -12.53 20.86 10.93
CA SER A 10 -12.51 20.36 12.31
C SER A 10 -11.08 20.22 12.86
N ALA A 11 -10.12 19.78 12.03
CA ALA A 11 -8.72 19.66 12.42
C ALA A 11 -8.10 21.03 12.73
N LEU A 12 -8.48 22.07 11.97
CA LEU A 12 -8.01 23.44 12.18
C LEU A 12 -8.51 24.07 13.49
N LEU A 13 -9.57 23.53 14.11
CA LEU A 13 -10.04 23.98 15.43
C LEU A 13 -9.14 23.50 16.58
N LEU A 14 -8.25 22.53 16.34
CA LEU A 14 -7.31 22.06 17.35
C LEU A 14 -6.22 23.09 17.61
N PRO A 15 -5.64 23.17 18.83
CA PRO A 15 -4.41 23.91 19.07
C PRO A 15 -3.28 23.44 18.15
N TYR A 16 -2.35 24.33 17.80
CA TYR A 16 -1.25 24.04 16.87
C TYR A 16 -0.50 22.74 17.20
N GLU A 17 -0.12 22.54 18.46
CA GLU A 17 0.54 21.31 18.93
C GLU A 17 -0.29 20.05 18.65
N GLN A 18 -1.61 20.11 18.86
CA GLN A 18 -2.50 18.98 18.59
C GLN A 18 -2.72 18.76 17.08
N GLN A 19 -2.62 19.79 16.25
CA GLN A 19 -2.62 19.65 14.79
C GLN A 19 -1.38 18.87 14.33
N GLU A 20 -0.20 19.22 14.84
CA GLU A 20 1.05 18.50 14.53
C GLU A 20 0.96 17.03 14.98
N MET A 21 0.48 16.77 16.20
CA MET A 21 0.25 15.41 16.67
C MET A 21 -0.74 14.63 15.78
N LEU A 22 -1.82 15.28 15.33
CA LEU A 22 -2.80 14.65 14.44
C LEU A 22 -2.15 14.24 13.10
N ILE A 23 -1.30 15.11 12.54
CA ILE A 23 -0.57 14.83 11.30
C ILE A 23 0.31 13.59 11.49
N GLU A 24 1.11 13.53 12.55
CA GLU A 24 1.98 12.39 12.83
C GLU A 24 1.20 11.08 13.02
N ILE A 25 0.09 11.12 13.77
CA ILE A 25 -0.76 9.95 13.99
C ILE A 25 -1.32 9.43 12.67
N LEU A 26 -1.84 10.32 11.82
CA LEU A 26 -2.43 9.94 10.53
C LEU A 26 -1.37 9.36 9.59
N GLN A 27 -0.19 9.95 9.52
CA GLN A 27 0.93 9.41 8.72
C GLN A 27 1.32 8.01 9.20
N ASN A 28 1.48 7.82 10.50
CA ASN A 28 1.83 6.52 11.08
C ASN A 28 0.78 5.45 10.79
N ARG A 29 -0.50 5.78 10.91
CA ARG A 29 -1.60 4.87 10.58
C ARG A 29 -1.63 4.52 9.10
N HIS A 30 -1.38 5.48 8.21
CA HIS A 30 -1.31 5.22 6.78
C HIS A 30 -0.15 4.27 6.44
N HIS A 31 1.02 4.48 7.05
CA HIS A 31 2.15 3.56 6.88
C HIS A 31 1.85 2.16 7.41
N GLU A 32 1.21 2.04 8.57
CA GLU A 32 0.82 0.75 9.14
C GLU A 32 -0.21 0.03 8.25
N SER A 33 -1.20 0.76 7.73
CA SER A 33 -2.18 0.19 6.80
C SER A 33 -1.52 -0.36 5.55
N ARG A 34 -0.59 0.38 4.93
CA ARG A 34 0.17 -0.09 3.78
C ARG A 34 1.00 -1.33 4.13
N ARG A 35 1.66 -1.35 5.29
CA ARG A 35 2.44 -2.53 5.73
C ARG A 35 1.56 -3.76 5.91
N ALA A 36 0.36 -3.60 6.48
CA ALA A 36 -0.59 -4.70 6.67
C ALA A 36 -1.10 -5.26 5.34
N GLU A 37 -1.38 -4.39 4.36
CA GLU A 37 -1.73 -4.77 3.00
C GLU A 37 -0.59 -5.58 2.34
N MET A 38 0.63 -5.05 2.35
CA MET A 38 1.81 -5.74 1.82
C MET A 38 2.07 -7.10 2.49
N ALA A 39 1.86 -7.19 3.80
CA ALA A 39 2.02 -8.44 4.54
C ALA A 39 0.95 -9.47 4.13
N THR A 40 -0.29 -9.04 3.93
CA THR A 40 -1.39 -9.88 3.46
C THR A 40 -1.09 -10.41 2.05
N ASP A 41 -0.68 -9.54 1.14
CA ASP A 41 -0.33 -9.91 -0.23
C ASP A 41 0.86 -10.87 -0.29
N ALA A 42 1.89 -10.63 0.53
CA ALA A 42 3.05 -11.50 0.61
C ALA A 42 2.68 -12.89 1.16
N GLN A 43 1.81 -12.97 2.17
CA GLN A 43 1.32 -14.24 2.70
C GLN A 43 0.51 -15.01 1.66
N GLN A 44 -0.37 -14.32 0.94
CA GLN A 44 -1.17 -14.93 -0.14
C GLN A 44 -0.27 -15.45 -1.26
N THR A 45 0.69 -14.63 -1.71
CA THR A 45 1.68 -15.01 -2.73
C THR A 45 2.49 -16.22 -2.30
N LEU A 46 2.96 -16.27 -1.05
CA LEU A 46 3.71 -17.41 -0.53
C LEU A 46 2.85 -18.68 -0.48
N ALA A 47 1.57 -18.58 -0.12
CA ALA A 47 0.65 -19.71 -0.11
C ALA A 47 0.38 -20.23 -1.54
N ASP A 48 0.19 -19.33 -2.50
CA ASP A 48 -0.03 -19.69 -3.91
C ASP A 48 1.22 -20.34 -4.54
N PHE A 49 2.41 -19.87 -4.17
CA PHE A 49 3.66 -20.53 -4.54
C PHE A 49 3.76 -21.94 -3.97
N ARG A 50 3.51 -22.11 -2.66
CA ARG A 50 3.58 -23.41 -1.99
C ARG A 50 2.54 -24.42 -2.49
N THR A 51 1.39 -23.93 -2.92
CA THR A 51 0.32 -24.78 -3.49
C THR A 51 0.53 -25.06 -4.99
N GLY A 52 1.62 -24.57 -5.58
CA GLY A 52 1.98 -24.84 -6.97
C GLY A 52 1.09 -24.12 -7.99
N LYS A 53 0.38 -23.06 -7.59
CA LYS A 53 -0.44 -22.26 -8.51
C LYS A 53 0.40 -21.46 -9.50
N PHE A 54 1.63 -21.13 -9.14
CA PHE A 54 2.55 -20.42 -10.04
C PHE A 54 3.30 -21.40 -10.94
N GLN A 55 3.38 -21.06 -12.22
CA GLN A 55 4.19 -21.79 -13.17
C GLN A 55 5.67 -21.42 -12.98
N HIS A 56 6.55 -22.41 -13.09
CA HIS A 56 7.98 -22.17 -13.08
C HIS A 56 8.35 -21.45 -14.38
N GLN A 57 9.06 -20.32 -14.27
CA GLN A 57 9.58 -19.55 -15.39
C GLN A 57 11.01 -19.12 -15.08
N SER A 58 11.87 -19.07 -16.09
CA SER A 58 13.22 -18.54 -15.92
C SER A 58 13.17 -17.02 -15.80
N ALA A 59 14.16 -16.44 -15.11
CA ALA A 59 14.27 -14.99 -15.02
C ALA A 59 14.45 -14.34 -16.40
N GLU A 60 15.20 -14.97 -17.32
CA GLU A 60 15.35 -14.50 -18.71
C GLU A 60 14.00 -14.41 -19.45
N ASP A 61 13.15 -15.44 -19.32
CA ASP A 61 11.86 -15.48 -20.00
C ASP A 61 10.94 -14.36 -19.49
N VAL A 62 10.89 -14.19 -18.16
CA VAL A 62 10.09 -13.13 -17.51
C VAL A 62 10.57 -11.75 -17.93
N ILE A 63 11.90 -11.51 -17.95
CA ILE A 63 12.49 -10.23 -18.36
C ILE A 63 12.18 -9.94 -19.83
N THR A 64 12.21 -10.96 -20.69
CA THR A 64 11.91 -10.82 -22.12
C THR A 64 10.46 -10.39 -22.34
N VAL A 65 9.52 -11.06 -21.68
CA VAL A 65 8.09 -10.70 -21.75
C VAL A 65 7.84 -9.29 -21.22
N LEU A 66 8.46 -8.93 -20.09
CA LEU A 66 8.33 -7.58 -19.51
C LEU A 66 8.80 -6.48 -20.47
N ARG A 67 9.95 -6.68 -21.14
CA ARG A 67 10.45 -5.71 -22.12
C ARG A 67 9.50 -5.59 -23.31
N GLN A 68 9.00 -6.70 -23.84
CA GLN A 68 8.03 -6.69 -24.94
C GLN A 68 6.75 -5.93 -24.57
N SER A 69 6.24 -6.08 -23.35
CA SER A 69 5.03 -5.38 -22.88
C SER A 69 5.19 -3.87 -22.69
N LEU A 70 6.43 -3.36 -22.65
CA LEU A 70 6.72 -1.93 -22.55
C LEU A 70 6.90 -1.25 -23.91
N ASP A 71 7.11 -2.05 -24.97
CA ASP A 71 7.26 -1.58 -26.35
C ASP A 71 5.92 -1.57 -27.12
N GLU A 72 4.82 -2.03 -26.49
CA GLU A 72 3.41 -1.93 -26.95
C GLU A 72 2.68 -0.73 -26.34
#